data_AF-A0A397GH50-F1
#
_entry.id   AF-A0A397GH50-F1
#
_cell.length_a   1.000
_cell.length_b   1.000
_cell.length_c   1.000
_cell.angle_alpha   90.00
_cell.angle_beta   90.00
_cell.angle_gamma   90.00
#
_symmetry.space_group_name_H-M   'P 1'
#
loop_
_entity.id
_entity.type
_entity.pdbx_description
1 polymer ?
#
loop_
_entity_poly.entity_id
_entity_poly.type
_entity_poly.pdbx_seq_one_letter_code
_entity_poly.pdbx_strand_id
1 'polypeptide(L)'
;MNYIIPVPADFSGQLYIRRAIVQKLKYGNQCSISKEVLSLVPILGPLHVSLNTRKSCFLTFHPFFNELYKEVFGKKKNLAAKPKPWHINLLLYLAHAGWSTIKSYIFARFKHSKDLGYCTFVDLLDNLIPATLDIYTILFRGNNFNQYIETIFRL
;
A
#
# COMPACT_ATOMS: atom_id res chain seq x y z
N MET A 1 1.56 -15.93 26.41
CA MET A 1 1.68 -15.59 24.98
C MET A 1 2.03 -14.12 24.87
N ASN A 2 3.11 -13.77 24.19
CA ASN A 2 3.41 -12.37 23.89
C ASN A 2 2.66 -12.00 22.61
N TYR A 3 1.52 -11.35 22.76
CA TYR A 3 0.80 -10.76 21.62
C TYR A 3 1.62 -9.59 21.07
N ILE A 4 1.59 -9.41 19.75
CA ILE A 4 2.17 -8.26 19.06
C ILE A 4 1.04 -7.50 18.40
N ILE A 5 0.93 -6.20 18.69
CA ILE A 5 -0.14 -5.35 18.18
C ILE A 5 0.49 -4.21 17.38
N PRO A 6 0.40 -4.23 16.04
CA PRO A 6 0.90 -3.12 15.23
C PRO A 6 0.05 -1.85 15.47
N VAL A 7 0.70 -0.70 15.67
CA VAL A 7 0.05 0.59 15.92
C VAL A 7 0.59 1.64 14.95
N PRO A 8 -0.26 2.40 14.23
CA PRO A 8 0.15 3.46 13.31
C PRO A 8 0.73 4.68 14.04
N ALA A 9 1.94 4.55 14.55
CA ALA A 9 2.56 5.50 15.48
C ALA A 9 2.93 6.84 14.83
N ASP A 10 3.10 6.89 13.52
CA ASP A 10 3.37 8.13 12.79
C ASP A 10 2.13 9.04 12.63
N PHE A 11 0.99 8.63 13.18
CA PHE A 11 -0.23 9.43 13.24
C PHE A 11 -0.22 10.38 14.44
N SER A 12 -0.61 11.64 14.27
CA SER A 12 -0.58 12.66 15.33
C SER A 12 -1.39 12.26 16.58
N GLY A 13 -2.50 11.55 16.38
CA GLY A 13 -3.33 11.02 17.47
C GLY A 13 -2.64 9.96 18.36
N GLN A 14 -1.49 9.42 17.95
CA GLN A 14 -0.78 8.35 18.65
C GLN A 14 0.39 8.88 19.52
N LEU A 15 0.43 10.18 19.83
CA LEU A 15 1.49 10.80 20.64
C LEU A 15 1.67 10.11 22.00
N TYR A 16 0.58 9.85 22.71
CA TYR A 16 0.64 9.26 24.06
C TYR A 16 1.09 7.82 24.03
N ILE A 17 0.65 7.02 23.06
CA ILE A 17 1.10 5.63 22.90
C ILE A 17 2.60 5.59 22.60
N ARG A 18 3.09 6.43 21.67
CA ARG A 18 4.54 6.57 21.42
C ARG A 18 5.31 6.96 22.67
N ARG A 19 4.84 7.97 23.40
CA ARG A 19 5.48 8.40 24.66
C ARG A 19 5.51 7.28 25.69
N ALA A 20 4.43 6.52 25.82
CA ALA A 20 4.34 5.42 26.77
C ALA A 20 5.34 4.30 26.45
N ILE A 21 5.44 3.90 25.17
CA ILE A 21 6.41 2.92 24.68
C ILE A 21 7.83 3.41 24.99
N VAL A 22 8.17 4.65 24.61
CA VAL A 22 9.50 5.23 24.83
C VAL A 22 9.85 5.33 26.32
N GLN A 23 8.92 5.80 27.16
CA GLN A 23 9.14 5.88 28.61
C GLN A 23 9.35 4.50 29.22
N LYS A 24 8.56 3.50 28.82
CA LYS A 24 8.72 2.13 29.33
C LYS A 24 10.06 1.52 28.93
N LEU A 25 10.49 1.73 27.68
CA LEU A 25 11.80 1.30 27.20
C LEU A 25 12.95 2.01 27.92
N LYS A 26 12.82 3.30 28.19
CA LYS A 26 13.87 4.12 28.82
C LYS A 26 14.05 3.86 30.32
N TYR A 27 12.94 3.72 31.06
CA TYR A 27 12.95 3.65 32.53
C TYR A 27 12.62 2.25 33.07
N GLY A 28 12.26 1.28 32.22
CA GLY A 28 12.06 -0.11 32.62
C GLY A 28 11.06 -0.29 33.76
N ASN A 29 11.48 -0.94 34.85
CA ASN A 29 10.65 -1.17 36.04
C ASN A 29 10.47 0.08 36.92
N GLN A 30 11.25 1.15 36.69
CA GLN A 30 11.08 2.43 37.41
C GLN A 30 9.89 3.24 36.89
N CYS A 31 9.34 2.85 35.73
CA CYS A 31 8.17 3.47 35.13
C CYS A 31 6.88 2.76 35.59
N SER A 32 5.88 3.55 36.01
CA SER A 32 4.53 3.06 36.36
C SER A 32 3.76 2.48 35.17
N ILE A 33 4.25 2.66 33.94
CA ILE A 33 3.64 2.13 32.72
C ILE A 33 3.77 0.60 32.71
N SER A 34 2.66 -0.05 32.37
CA SER A 34 2.56 -1.51 32.25
C SER A 34 3.53 -2.10 31.24
N LYS A 35 4.04 -3.32 31.49
CA LYS A 35 4.96 -4.02 30.55
C LYS A 35 4.26 -4.41 29.24
N GLU A 36 2.93 -4.53 29.28
CA GLU A 36 2.03 -4.82 28.17
C GLU A 36 2.15 -3.78 27.06
N VAL A 37 2.54 -2.53 27.36
CA VAL A 37 2.77 -1.50 26.33
C VAL A 37 3.87 -1.90 25.34
N LEU A 38 4.79 -2.78 25.73
CA LEU A 38 5.84 -3.31 24.85
C LEU A 38 5.31 -4.30 23.81
N SER A 39 4.05 -4.75 23.92
CA SER A 39 3.37 -5.50 22.86
C SER A 39 2.99 -4.63 21.65
N LEU A 40 2.91 -3.30 21.85
CA LEU A 40 2.56 -2.36 20.79
C LEU A 40 3.79 -2.09 19.92
N VAL A 41 3.71 -2.45 18.64
CA VAL A 41 4.79 -2.24 17.66
C VAL A 41 4.45 -1.05 16.78
N PRO A 42 5.20 0.07 16.87
CA PRO A 42 5.04 1.22 16.01
C PRO A 42 5.25 0.86 14.53
N ILE A 43 4.25 1.16 13.69
CA ILE A 43 4.33 1.11 12.22
C ILE A 43 4.09 2.49 11.61
N LEU A 44 4.44 2.63 10.33
CA LEU A 44 4.22 3.86 9.58
C LEU A 44 2.73 4.21 9.51
N GLY A 45 2.45 5.52 9.49
CA GLY A 45 1.08 6.03 9.45
C GLY A 45 0.35 5.64 8.16
N PRO A 46 -0.96 5.32 8.21
CA PRO A 46 -1.72 4.82 7.06
C PRO A 46 -1.65 5.73 5.84
N LEU A 47 -1.66 7.06 6.05
CA LEU A 47 -1.52 8.04 4.98
C LEU A 47 -0.13 7.97 4.33
N HIS A 48 0.93 7.90 5.14
CA HIS A 48 2.30 7.81 4.63
C HIS A 48 2.55 6.48 3.92
N VAL A 49 2.07 5.36 4.47
CA VAL A 49 2.12 4.07 3.76
C VAL A 49 1.46 4.21 2.40
N SER A 50 0.22 4.68 2.37
CA SER A 50 -0.55 4.81 1.14
C SER A 50 0.12 5.74 0.10
N LEU A 51 0.73 6.85 0.52
CA LEU A 51 1.48 7.74 -0.39
C LEU A 51 2.78 7.09 -0.91
N ASN A 52 3.51 6.42 -0.02
CA ASN A 52 4.77 5.76 -0.36
C ASN A 52 4.54 4.58 -1.29
N THR A 53 3.56 3.72 -1.00
CA THR A 53 3.24 2.56 -1.83
C THR A 53 2.76 2.99 -3.22
N ARG A 54 1.95 4.05 -3.35
CA ARG A 54 1.56 4.61 -4.67
C ARG A 54 2.77 4.99 -5.50
N LYS A 55 3.71 5.71 -4.89
CA LYS A 55 4.94 6.13 -5.55
C LYS A 55 5.83 4.93 -5.89
N SER A 56 6.00 3.98 -4.98
CA SER A 56 6.83 2.78 -5.20
C SER A 56 6.23 1.90 -6.30
N CYS A 57 4.94 1.59 -6.25
CA CYS A 57 4.23 0.85 -7.29
C CYS A 57 4.42 1.51 -8.67
N PHE A 58 4.26 2.83 -8.74
CA PHE A 58 4.47 3.56 -9.99
C PHE A 58 5.90 3.45 -10.52
N LEU A 59 6.91 3.66 -9.66
CA LEU A 59 8.31 3.65 -10.06
C LEU A 59 8.78 2.24 -10.46
N THR A 60 8.41 1.22 -9.68
CA THR A 60 8.75 -0.18 -9.96
C THR A 60 8.19 -0.64 -11.30
N PHE A 61 6.96 -0.25 -11.63
CA PHE A 61 6.28 -0.62 -12.87
C PHE A 61 6.21 0.54 -13.88
N HIS A 62 7.18 1.46 -13.83
CA HIS A 62 7.21 2.62 -14.73
C HIS A 62 7.09 2.25 -16.22
N PRO A 63 7.75 1.19 -16.75
CA PRO A 63 7.58 0.81 -18.15
C PRO A 63 6.13 0.53 -18.53
N PHE A 64 5.38 -0.19 -17.67
CA PHE A 64 3.97 -0.43 -17.86
C PHE A 64 3.15 0.86 -17.86
N PHE A 65 3.35 1.72 -16.85
CA PHE A 65 2.61 2.97 -16.75
C PHE A 65 2.93 3.95 -17.88
N ASN A 66 4.14 3.92 -18.42
CA ASN A 66 4.53 4.71 -19.57
C ASN A 66 3.81 4.25 -20.85
N GLU A 67 3.67 2.94 -21.07
CA GLU A 67 2.90 2.41 -22.19
C GLU A 67 1.40 2.71 -22.03
N LEU A 68 0.83 2.50 -20.83
CA LEU A 68 -0.54 2.92 -20.52
C LEU A 68 -0.75 4.42 -20.81
N TYR A 69 0.18 5.27 -20.39
CA TYR A 69 0.10 6.71 -20.60
C TYR A 69 0.12 7.08 -22.09
N LYS A 70 1.00 6.47 -22.89
CA LYS A 70 1.08 6.69 -24.34
C LYS A 70 -0.19 6.25 -25.06
N GLU A 71 -0.76 5.10 -24.68
CA GLU A 71 -1.99 4.60 -25.29
C GLU A 71 -3.20 5.49 -24.96
N VAL A 72 -3.28 6.03 -23.73
CA VAL A 72 -4.40 6.90 -23.32
C VAL A 72 -4.25 8.33 -23.81
N PHE A 73 -3.05 8.92 -23.74
CA PHE A 73 -2.85 10.36 -23.96
C PHE A 73 -2.14 10.71 -25.28
N GLY A 74 -1.69 9.69 -26.03
CA GLY A 74 -1.08 9.81 -27.35
C GLY A 74 0.38 9.33 -27.40
N LYS A 75 0.72 8.54 -28.42
CA LYS A 75 2.00 7.82 -28.57
C LYS A 75 3.26 8.72 -28.60
N LYS A 76 3.09 9.98 -28.99
CA LYS A 76 4.19 10.97 -29.03
C LYS A 76 4.47 11.63 -27.67
N LYS A 77 3.63 11.39 -26.65
CA LYS A 77 3.83 11.96 -25.31
C LYS A 77 4.68 11.02 -24.45
N ASN A 78 5.60 11.61 -23.71
CA ASN A 78 6.43 10.87 -22.75
C ASN A 78 5.94 11.12 -21.33
N LEU A 79 5.83 10.04 -20.55
CA LEU A 79 5.57 10.15 -19.14
C LEU A 79 6.84 10.64 -18.42
N ALA A 80 6.69 11.66 -17.56
CA ALA A 80 7.81 12.12 -16.75
C ALA A 80 8.24 11.03 -15.76
N ALA A 81 9.56 10.88 -15.56
CA ALA A 81 10.11 9.86 -14.65
C ALA A 81 9.65 10.01 -13.19
N LYS A 82 9.33 11.23 -12.76
CA LYS A 82 8.77 11.54 -11.44
C LYS A 82 7.57 12.48 -11.59
N PRO A 83 6.40 11.96 -11.97
CA PRO A 83 5.23 12.79 -12.17
C PRO A 83 4.65 13.24 -10.82
N LYS A 84 3.82 14.29 -10.85
CA LYS A 84 3.15 14.80 -9.66
C LYS A 84 2.24 13.71 -9.04
N PRO A 85 2.00 13.71 -7.71
CA PRO A 85 1.19 12.67 -7.06
C PRO A 85 -0.19 12.44 -7.69
N TRP A 86 -0.86 13.50 -8.15
CA TRP A 86 -2.17 13.37 -8.81
C TRP A 86 -2.09 12.65 -10.17
N HIS A 87 -0.99 12.79 -10.91
CA HIS A 87 -0.75 12.03 -12.15
C HIS A 87 -0.54 10.54 -11.85
N ILE A 88 0.21 10.22 -10.78
CA ILE A 88 0.40 8.83 -10.33
C ILE A 88 -0.96 8.22 -9.97
N ASN A 89 -1.76 8.92 -9.17
CA ASN A 89 -3.10 8.46 -8.79
C ASN A 89 -3.98 8.23 -10.01
N LEU A 90 -3.99 9.15 -10.97
CA LEU A 90 -4.76 9.00 -12.21
C LEU A 90 -4.40 7.71 -12.96
N LEU A 91 -3.10 7.43 -13.12
CA LEU A 91 -2.65 6.24 -13.82
C LEU A 91 -2.97 4.94 -13.08
N LEU A 92 -2.88 4.93 -11.74
CA LEU A 92 -3.31 3.79 -10.93
C LEU A 92 -4.81 3.52 -11.07
N TYR A 93 -5.64 4.58 -11.05
CA TYR A 93 -7.09 4.44 -11.28
C TYR A 93 -7.41 3.96 -12.69
N LEU A 94 -6.74 4.49 -13.72
CA LEU A 94 -6.91 4.03 -15.10
C LEU A 94 -6.53 2.57 -15.26
N ALA A 95 -5.40 2.15 -14.68
CA ALA A 95 -4.97 0.76 -14.69
C ALA A 95 -5.99 -0.16 -13.99
N HIS A 96 -6.48 0.23 -12.81
CA HIS A 96 -7.47 -0.54 -12.06
C HIS A 96 -8.82 -0.65 -12.81
N ALA A 97 -9.33 0.45 -13.35
CA ALA A 97 -10.58 0.47 -14.11
C ALA A 97 -10.47 -0.32 -15.42
N GLY A 98 -9.36 -0.14 -16.14
CA GLY A 98 -9.06 -0.90 -17.36
C GLY A 98 -8.97 -2.40 -17.08
N TRP A 99 -8.23 -2.79 -16.04
CA TRP A 99 -8.13 -4.18 -15.62
C TRP A 99 -9.50 -4.77 -15.27
N SER A 100 -10.30 -4.08 -14.45
CA SER A 100 -11.64 -4.54 -14.07
C SER A 100 -12.54 -4.82 -15.27
N THR A 101 -12.33 -4.11 -16.38
CA THR A 101 -13.09 -4.31 -17.63
C THR A 101 -12.64 -5.55 -18.40
N ILE A 102 -11.34 -5.85 -18.42
CA ILE A 102 -10.76 -6.91 -19.26
C ILE A 102 -10.37 -8.20 -18.51
N LYS A 103 -10.37 -8.17 -17.18
CA LYS A 103 -9.90 -9.23 -16.26
C LYS A 103 -10.43 -10.61 -16.64
N SER A 104 -11.74 -10.72 -16.87
CA SER A 104 -12.39 -12.00 -17.18
C SER A 104 -11.89 -12.61 -18.50
N TYR A 105 -11.72 -11.80 -19.54
CA TYR A 105 -11.22 -12.23 -20.84
C TYR A 105 -9.76 -12.68 -20.77
N ILE A 106 -8.93 -11.96 -20.01
CA ILE A 106 -7.53 -12.31 -19.81
C ILE A 106 -7.42 -13.64 -19.05
N PHE A 107 -8.17 -13.84 -17.98
CA PHE A 107 -8.16 -15.13 -17.27
C PHE A 107 -8.71 -16.26 -18.12
N ALA A 108 -9.76 -16.05 -18.92
CA ALA A 108 -10.29 -17.09 -19.80
C ALA A 108 -9.23 -17.57 -20.82
N ARG A 109 -8.39 -16.65 -21.33
CA ARG A 109 -7.38 -16.96 -22.35
C ARG A 109 -6.07 -17.50 -21.77
N PHE A 110 -5.67 -17.02 -20.59
CA PHE A 110 -4.33 -17.27 -20.02
C PHE A 110 -4.36 -18.04 -18.69
N LYS A 111 -5.50 -18.62 -18.29
CA LYS A 111 -5.72 -19.30 -16.99
C LYS A 111 -4.59 -20.20 -16.51
N HIS A 112 -3.95 -20.93 -17.43
CA HIS A 112 -2.92 -21.92 -17.14
C HIS A 112 -1.51 -21.45 -17.52
N SER A 113 -1.35 -20.20 -17.90
CA SER A 113 -0.05 -19.61 -18.20
C SER A 113 0.78 -19.52 -16.92
N LYS A 114 1.98 -20.11 -16.97
CA LYS A 114 3.00 -19.98 -15.94
C LYS A 114 4.08 -18.97 -16.33
N ASP A 115 3.84 -18.20 -17.40
CA ASP A 115 4.75 -17.17 -17.86
C ASP A 115 4.96 -16.12 -16.76
N LEU A 116 6.21 -15.78 -16.51
CA LEU A 116 6.58 -14.86 -15.43
C LEU A 116 6.01 -13.46 -15.66
N GLY A 117 5.99 -12.99 -16.91
CA GLY A 117 5.43 -11.70 -17.28
C GLY A 117 3.93 -11.66 -17.00
N TYR A 118 3.20 -12.70 -17.42
CA TYR A 118 1.78 -12.84 -17.12
C TYR A 118 1.50 -12.82 -15.61
N CYS A 119 2.19 -13.65 -14.82
CA CYS A 119 2.01 -13.70 -13.36
C CYS A 119 2.31 -12.34 -12.71
N THR A 120 3.36 -11.65 -13.17
CA THR A 120 3.74 -10.32 -12.66
C THR A 120 2.66 -9.28 -12.93
N PHE A 121 2.08 -9.26 -14.15
CA PHE A 121 1.02 -8.32 -14.49
C PHE A 121 -0.29 -8.61 -13.77
N VAL A 122 -0.64 -9.89 -13.60
CA VAL A 122 -1.80 -10.29 -12.80
C VAL A 122 -1.62 -9.84 -11.36
N ASP A 123 -0.46 -10.07 -10.74
CA ASP A 123 -0.20 -9.63 -9.37
C ASP A 123 -0.23 -8.10 -9.24
N LEU A 124 0.38 -7.38 -10.19
CA LEU A 124 0.32 -5.92 -10.23
C LEU A 124 -1.13 -5.40 -10.27
N LEU A 125 -1.94 -5.92 -11.18
CA LEU A 125 -3.27 -5.38 -11.48
C LEU A 125 -4.34 -5.88 -10.51
N ASP A 126 -4.22 -7.12 -10.01
CA ASP A 126 -5.23 -7.75 -9.15
C ASP A 126 -4.94 -7.58 -7.66
N ASN A 127 -3.68 -7.44 -7.27
CA ASN A 127 -3.28 -7.35 -5.87
C ASN A 127 -2.65 -5.99 -5.54
N LEU A 128 -1.53 -5.63 -6.20
CA LEU A 128 -0.71 -4.50 -5.77
C LEU A 128 -1.41 -3.15 -5.96
N ILE A 129 -2.01 -2.91 -7.13
CA ILE A 129 -2.70 -1.64 -7.43
C ILE A 129 -3.94 -1.45 -6.53
N PRO A 130 -4.87 -2.43 -6.40
CA PRO A 130 -6.00 -2.31 -5.49
C PRO A 130 -5.56 -2.08 -4.04
N ALA A 131 -4.62 -2.89 -3.53
CA ALA A 131 -4.07 -2.70 -2.19
C ALA A 131 -3.56 -1.27 -1.97
N THR A 132 -2.75 -0.79 -2.91
CA THR A 132 -2.17 0.55 -2.88
C THR A 132 -3.22 1.66 -2.88
N LEU A 133 -4.31 1.50 -3.64
CA LEU A 133 -5.42 2.46 -3.68
C LEU A 133 -6.20 2.45 -2.36
N ASP A 134 -6.48 1.26 -1.81
CA ASP A 134 -7.47 1.01 -0.77
C ASP A 134 -6.97 1.17 0.67
N ILE A 135 -5.66 1.00 0.94
CA ILE A 135 -5.05 1.05 2.29
C ILE A 135 -5.62 2.19 3.15
N TYR A 136 -5.60 3.40 2.60
CA TYR A 136 -6.02 4.59 3.33
C TYR A 136 -7.51 4.87 3.15
N THR A 137 -8.00 4.86 1.91
CA THR A 137 -9.32 5.34 1.53
C THR A 137 -10.44 4.40 1.96
N ILE A 138 -10.21 3.09 1.93
CA ILE A 138 -11.20 2.06 2.24
C ILE A 138 -10.86 1.38 3.56
N LEU A 139 -9.65 0.82 3.69
CA LEU A 139 -9.33 -0.06 4.81
C LEU A 139 -9.20 0.72 6.13
N PHE A 140 -8.31 1.71 6.17
CA PHE A 140 -8.10 2.51 7.38
C PHE A 140 -9.31 3.40 7.69
N ARG A 141 -9.81 4.17 6.71
CA ARG A 141 -10.95 5.07 6.91
C ARG A 141 -12.28 4.34 7.18
N GLY A 142 -12.42 3.11 6.69
CA GLY A 142 -13.56 2.23 6.97
C GLY A 142 -13.44 1.44 8.26
N ASN A 143 -12.38 1.63 9.05
CA ASN A 143 -12.11 0.89 10.30
C ASN A 143 -11.97 -0.63 10.11
N ASN A 144 -11.54 -1.08 8.93
CA ASN A 144 -11.30 -2.50 8.62
C ASN A 144 -9.88 -2.90 9.06
N PHE A 145 -9.63 -2.88 10.38
CA PHE A 145 -8.28 -3.00 10.93
C PHE A 145 -7.55 -4.29 10.55
N ASN A 146 -8.22 -5.45 10.59
CA ASN A 146 -7.60 -6.73 10.25
C ASN A 146 -7.14 -6.77 8.79
N GLN A 147 -7.99 -6.33 7.86
CA GLN A 147 -7.67 -6.26 6.43
C GLN A 147 -6.58 -5.22 6.15
N TYR A 148 -6.63 -4.07 6.86
CA TYR A 148 -5.56 -3.07 6.81
C TYR A 148 -4.21 -3.68 7.18
N ILE A 149 -4.10 -4.35 8.34
CA ILE A 149 -2.85 -4.97 8.78
C ILE A 149 -2.38 -6.06 7.82
N GLU A 150 -3.28 -6.93 7.36
CA GLU A 150 -2.95 -7.95 6.37
C GLU A 150 -2.41 -7.33 5.07
N THR A 151 -3.02 -6.22 4.62
CA THR A 151 -2.58 -5.50 3.42
C THR A 151 -1.22 -4.85 3.63
N ILE A 152 -0.96 -4.26 4.81
CA ILE A 152 0.35 -3.68 5.15
C ILE A 152 1.45 -4.74 5.09
N PHE A 153 1.21 -5.96 5.57
CA PHE A 153 2.22 -7.03 5.54
C PHE A 153 2.45 -7.64 4.14
N ARG A 154 1.52 -7.45 3.21
CA ARG A 154 1.66 -7.90 1.82
C ARG A 154 2.45 -6.93 0.93
N LEU A 155 2.64 -5.69 1.37
CA LEU A 155 3.26 -4.59 0.61
C LEU A 155 4.72 -4.36 1.01
#